data_AF-A0AAP8LA42-F1
#
_entry.id   AF-A0AAP8LA42-F1
#
_cell.length_a   1.000
_cell.length_b   1.000
_cell.length_c   1.000
_cell.angle_alpha   90.00
_cell.angle_beta   90.00
_cell.angle_gamma   90.00
#
_symmetry.space_group_name_H-M   'P 1'
#
loop_
_entity.id
_entity.type
_entity.pdbx_description
1 polymer ?
#
loop_
_entity_poly.entity_id
_entity_poly.type
_entity_poly.pdbx_seq_one_letter_code
_entity_poly.pdbx_strand_id
1 'polypeptide(L)' 'HAPHSAIVGGTQPRVSGQHPIKTLVWCDNEWGFANRMLDTTRAMAASGF' A
#
# COMPACT_ATOMS: atom_id res chain seq x y z
N HIS A 1 -9.27 -8.26 7.45
CA HIS A 1 -8.41 -7.06 7.48
C HIS A 1 -7.01 -7.40 6.99
N ALA A 2 -6.45 -6.56 6.13
CA ALA A 2 -5.10 -6.75 5.58
C ALA A 2 -4.15 -5.67 6.16
N PRO A 3 -3.00 -6.03 6.75
CA PRO A 3 -2.09 -5.05 7.35
C PRO A 3 -1.21 -4.32 6.32
N HIS A 4 -1.19 -4.80 5.07
CA HIS A 4 -0.41 -4.22 4.00
C HIS A 4 -1.01 -2.88 3.54
N SER A 5 -0.15 -1.92 3.18
CA SER A 5 -0.61 -0.63 2.65
C SER A 5 -1.29 -0.77 1.28
N ALA A 6 -0.89 -1.77 0.50
CA ALA A 6 -1.32 -1.99 -0.87
C ALA A 6 -1.20 -3.48 -1.23
N ILE A 7 -2.20 -4.00 -1.95
CA ILE A 7 -2.21 -5.35 -2.51
C ILE A 7 -2.53 -5.22 -4.00
N VAL A 8 -1.60 -5.62 -4.86
CA VAL A 8 -1.81 -5.61 -6.32
C VAL A 8 -2.80 -6.72 -6.69
N GLY A 9 -3.91 -6.35 -7.32
CA GLY A 9 -4.89 -7.30 -7.84
C GLY A 9 -4.37 -7.96 -9.11
N GLY A 10 -3.80 -9.16 -9.00
CA GLY A 10 -3.07 -9.84 -10.09
C GLY A 10 -3.86 -10.16 -11.37
N THR A 11 -5.19 -10.13 -11.34
CA THR A 11 -6.06 -10.42 -12.50
C THR A 11 -6.49 -9.19 -13.28
N GLN A 12 -6.28 -7.99 -12.72
CA GLN A 12 -6.71 -6.71 -13.29
C GLN A 12 -5.61 -5.84 -13.93
N PRO A 13 -4.33 -6.24 -14.04
CA PRO A 13 -3.39 -5.51 -14.87
C PRO A 13 -3.80 -5.57 -16.35
N ARG A 14 -3.76 -4.43 -17.04
CA ARG A 14 -4.02 -4.33 -18.49
C ARG A 14 -2.93 -3.50 -19.15
N VAL A 15 -2.37 -4.01 -20.23
CA VAL A 15 -1.48 -3.24 -21.12
C VAL A 15 -2.29 -2.76 -22.32
N SER A 16 -2.18 -1.48 -22.67
CA SER A 16 -2.88 -0.90 -23.82
C SER A 16 -1.88 -0.50 -24.91
N GLY A 17 -1.69 -1.33 -25.93
CA GLY A 17 -0.64 -1.12 -26.92
C GLY A 17 0.74 -1.53 -26.38
N GLN A 18 1.80 -0.77 -26.69
CA GLN A 18 3.17 -1.20 -26.37
C GLN A 18 3.67 -0.77 -24.98
N HIS A 19 3.07 0.27 -24.36
CA HIS A 19 3.71 0.94 -23.21
C HIS A 19 2.82 1.20 -21.98
N PRO A 20 1.57 1.70 -22.09
CA PRO A 20 0.80 2.03 -20.89
C PRO A 20 0.26 0.78 -20.20
N ILE A 21 0.62 0.62 -18.92
CA ILE A 21 0.17 -0.44 -18.02
C ILE A 21 -0.77 0.18 -16.99
N LYS A 22 -1.99 -0.35 -16.90
CA LYS A 22 -2.93 -0.06 -15.82
C LYS A 22 -2.89 -1.22 -14.85
N THR A 23 -2.75 -0.93 -13.55
CA THR A 23 -2.78 -1.91 -12.47
C THR A 23 -3.87 -1.52 -11.47
N LEU A 24 -4.59 -2.50 -10.93
CA LEU A 24 -5.47 -2.28 -9.78
C LEU A 24 -4.74 -2.62 -8.49
N VAL A 25 -4.87 -1.75 -7.51
CA VAL A 25 -4.30 -1.93 -6.17
C VAL A 25 -5.40 -1.73 -5.14
N TRP A 26 -5.56 -2.72 -4.27
CA TRP A 26 -6.47 -2.66 -3.13
C TRP A 26 -5.72 -2.18 -1.89
N CYS A 27 -6.39 -1.39 -1.07
CA CYS A 27 -5.94 -1.03 0.26
C CYS A 27 -7.06 -1.26 1.28
N ASP A 28 -6.65 -1.58 2.51
CA ASP A 28 -7.55 -1.52 3.65
C ASP A 28 -7.38 -0.13 4.28
N ASN A 29 -8.34 0.75 4.00
CA ASN A 29 -8.26 2.20 4.22
C ASN A 29 -8.08 2.53 5.71
N GLU A 30 -8.59 1.67 6.58
CA GLU A 30 -8.54 1.84 8.03
C GLU A 30 -7.40 1.01 8.61
N TRP A 31 -7.40 -0.31 8.37
CA TRP A 31 -6.47 -1.20 9.04
C TRP A 31 -5.05 -1.07 8.52
N GLY A 32 -4.87 -1.00 7.20
CA GLY A 32 -3.56 -0.82 6.58
C GLY A 32 -2.94 0.53 6.96
N PHE A 33 -3.76 1.58 6.99
CA PHE A 33 -3.33 2.92 7.39
C PHE A 33 -2.96 3.00 8.88
N ALA A 34 -3.79 2.46 9.78
CA ALA A 34 -3.51 2.44 11.21
C ALA A 34 -2.18 1.73 11.53
N ASN A 35 -1.89 0.62 10.84
CA ASN A 35 -0.60 -0.05 10.99
C ASN A 35 0.58 0.83 10.50
N ARG A 36 0.42 1.60 9.41
CA ARG A 36 1.45 2.54 8.95
C ARG A 36 1.67 3.72 9.90
N MET A 37 0.63 4.15 10.61
CA MET A 37 0.80 5.15 11.67
C MET A 37 1.70 4.63 12.79
N LEU A 38 1.48 3.38 13.26
CA LEU A 38 2.32 2.77 14.29
C LEU A 38 3.78 2.61 13.85
N ASP A 39 3.99 2.18 12.60
CA ASP A 39 5.35 2.07 12.03
C ASP A 39 6.04 3.45 11.99
N THR A 40 5.30 4.50 11.61
CA THR A 40 5.80 5.87 11.59
C THR A 40 6.13 6.36 13.00
N THR A 41 5.26 6.14 13.99
CA THR A 41 5.51 6.50 15.39
C THR A 41 6.77 5.82 15.93
N ARG A 42 6.97 4.54 15.60
CA ARG A 42 8.19 3.81 15.98
C ARG A 42 9.44 4.39 15.33
N ALA A 43 9.37 4.73 14.05
CA ALA A 43 10.47 5.36 13.34
C ALA A 43 10.82 6.73 13.94
N MET A 44 9.83 7.54 14.28
CA MET A 44 10.02 8.84 14.94
C MET A 44 10.70 8.69 16.31
N ALA A 45 10.19 7.76 17.14
CA ALA A 45 10.77 7.47 18.45
C ALA A 45 12.23 6.97 18.34
N ALA A 46 12.53 6.13 17.35
CA ALA A 46 13.89 5.65 17.10
C ALA A 46 14.83 6.74 16.57
N SER A 47 14.31 7.75 15.86
CA SER A 47 15.11 8.87 15.35
C SER A 47 15.40 9.97 16.38
N GLY A 48 14.90 9.85 17.61
CA GLY A 48 15.16 10.79 18.69
C GLY A 48 14.34 12.09 18.63
N PHE A 49 13.13 12.03 18.07
CA PHE A 49 12.11 13.07 18.30
C PHE A 49 11.53 13.01 19.71
#